data_AF-A0A9D6FD33-F1
#
_entry.id   AF-A0A9D6FD33-F1
#
_cell.length_a   1.000
_cell.length_b   1.000
_cell.length_c   1.000
_cell.angle_alpha   90.00
_cell.angle_beta   90.00
_cell.angle_gamma   90.00
#
_symmetry.space_group_name_H-M   'P 1'
#
loop_
_entity.id
_entity.type
_entity.pdbx_description
1 polymer ?
#
loop_
_entity_poly.entity_id
_entity_poly.type
_entity_poly.pdbx_seq_one_letter_code
_entity_poly.pdbx_strand_id
1 'polypeptide(L)' 'MTRVTEALYDHGVLKPTSDLGLHEQQRVRLIVEPLEEVAEDRAAAFARLRAGIESMQFFSHGRLPTREELHDRA' A
#
# COMPACT_ATOMS: atom_id res chain seq x y z
N MET A 1 17.07 23.03 20.32
CA MET A 1 17.22 22.06 19.23
C MET A 1 15.86 21.84 18.60
N THR A 2 15.75 21.91 17.26
CA THR A 2 14.48 21.76 16.54
C THR A 2 14.43 20.34 15.98
N ARG A 3 13.39 19.56 16.32
CA ARG A 3 13.16 18.21 15.77
C ARG A 3 12.22 18.33 14.58
N VAL A 4 12.65 17.85 13.42
CA VAL A 4 11.82 17.74 12.22
C VAL A 4 11.27 16.31 12.14
N THR A 5 10.00 16.16 11.82
CA THR A 5 9.33 14.86 11.66
C THR A 5 8.39 14.94 10.48
N GLU A 6 8.39 13.89 9.68
CA GLU A 6 7.47 13.73 8.56
C GLU A 6 6.07 13.39 9.08
N ALA A 7 5.04 13.82 8.35
CA ALA A 7 3.67 13.52 8.68
C ALA A 7 2.88 13.25 7.41
N LEU A 8 1.98 12.28 7.49
CA LEU A 8 1.01 12.02 6.43
C LEU A 8 -0.19 12.94 6.64
N TYR A 9 -0.56 13.69 5.59
CA TYR A 9 -1.81 14.43 5.58
C TYR A 9 -2.93 13.51 5.10
N ASP A 10 -3.85 13.18 5.99
CA ASP A 10 -4.95 12.26 5.72
C ASP A 10 -6.25 12.78 6.34
N HIS A 11 -7.29 12.96 5.51
CA HIS A 11 -8.61 13.45 5.91
C HIS A 11 -8.61 14.74 6.77
N GLY A 12 -7.72 15.69 6.49
CA GLY A 12 -7.64 16.96 7.25
C GLY A 12 -6.80 16.88 8.53
N VAL A 13 -6.18 15.73 8.80
CA VAL A 13 -5.34 15.50 9.99
C VAL A 13 -3.91 15.22 9.55
N LEU A 14 -2.94 15.85 10.20
CA LEU A 14 -1.52 15.54 10.05
C LEU A 14 -1.14 14.45 11.04
N LYS A 15 -0.84 13.27 10.52
CA LYS A 15 -0.45 12.08 11.28
C LYS A 15 1.08 11.96 11.26
N PRO A 16 1.80 12.27 12.35
CA PRO A 16 3.25 12.17 12.37
C PRO A 16 3.70 10.70 12.25
N THR A 17 4.79 10.45 11.52
CA THR A 17 5.35 9.11 11.33
C THR A 17 6.06 8.56 12.58
N SER A 18 6.31 9.42 13.57
CA SER A 18 6.90 9.07 14.85
C SER A 18 6.26 9.85 15.99
N ASP A 19 6.38 9.34 17.22
CA ASP A 19 5.88 10.02 18.40
C ASP A 19 6.60 11.38 18.61
N LEU A 20 5.80 12.44 18.68
CA LEU A 20 6.27 13.81 18.88
C LEU A 20 6.46 14.15 20.36
N GLY A 21 5.87 13.39 21.29
CA GLY A 21 5.91 13.67 22.72
C GLY A 21 5.29 15.04 23.09
N LEU A 22 4.27 15.48 22.35
CA LEU A 22 3.58 16.74 22.58
C LEU A 22 2.44 16.57 23.58
N HIS A 23 2.18 17.61 24.37
CA HIS A 23 1.01 17.68 25.25
C HIS A 23 -0.22 18.19 24.50
N GLU A 24 -1.41 17.88 25.01
CA GLU A 24 -2.65 18.46 24.50
C GLU A 24 -2.60 20.00 24.53
N GLN A 25 -3.05 20.65 23.46
CA GLN A 25 -3.05 22.11 23.28
C GLN A 25 -1.67 22.79 23.25
N GLN A 26 -0.59 22.04 23.10
CA GLN A 26 0.74 22.62 22.94
C GLN A 26 0.88 23.36 21.59
N ARG A 27 1.27 24.64 21.63
CA ARG A 27 1.53 25.42 20.41
C ARG A 27 2.79 24.91 19.71
N VAL A 28 2.64 24.57 18.43
CA VAL A 28 3.74 24.13 17.57
C VAL A 28 3.83 24.98 16.31
N ARG A 29 5.02 25.03 15.70
CA ARG A 29 5.22 25.61 14.37
C ARG A 29 5.18 24.47 13.36
N LEU A 30 4.27 24.56 12.39
CA LEU A 30 4.18 23.62 11.28
C LEU A 30 4.95 24.17 10.08
N ILE A 31 5.72 23.31 9.43
CA ILE A 31 6.33 23.58 8.12
C ILE A 31 5.79 22.50 7.19
N VAL A 32 5.06 22.89 6.14
CA VAL A 32 4.49 21.97 5.15
C VAL A 32 5.31 22.13 3.88
N GLU A 33 6.02 21.08 3.52
CA GLU A 33 6.75 21.00 2.26
C GLU A 33 6.09 19.89 1.42
N PRO A 34 5.65 20.18 0.19
CA PRO A 34 5.19 19.14 -0.70
C PRO A 34 6.37 18.22 -1.01
N LEU A 35 6.27 16.96 -0.61
CA LEU A 35 7.21 15.94 -1.02
C LEU A 35 6.79 15.46 -2.40
N GLU A 36 7.72 15.46 -3.36
CA GLU A 36 7.51 14.72 -4.60
C GLU A 36 7.38 13.24 -4.24
N GLU A 37 6.16 12.73 -4.32
CA GLU A 37 5.94 11.29 -4.29
C GLU A 37 6.68 10.74 -5.50
N VAL A 38 7.81 10.05 -5.27
CA VAL A 38 8.41 9.21 -6.30
C VAL A 38 7.36 8.14 -6.55
N ALA A 39 6.55 8.33 -7.58
CA ALA A 39 5.53 7.38 -7.97
C ALA A 39 6.21 6.01 -8.01
N GLU A 40 5.85 5.14 -7.07
CA GLU A 40 6.36 3.77 -7.09
C GLU A 40 6.09 3.25 -8.49
N ASP A 41 7.14 2.80 -9.18
CA ASP A 41 7.05 2.47 -10.60
C ASP A 41 6.03 1.34 -10.76
N ARG A 42 4.81 1.74 -11.11
CA ARG A 42 3.66 0.85 -11.26
C ARG A 42 3.98 -0.22 -12.29
N ALA A 43 4.78 0.10 -13.32
CA ALA A 43 5.20 -0.86 -14.31
C ALA A 43 6.13 -1.91 -13.67
N ALA A 44 7.08 -1.50 -12.83
CA ALA A 44 7.94 -2.41 -12.09
C ALA A 44 7.16 -3.27 -11.07
N ALA A 45 6.16 -2.72 -10.39
CA ALA A 45 5.28 -3.48 -9.51
C ALA A 45 4.46 -4.55 -10.28
N PHE A 46 3.90 -4.18 -11.43
CA PHE A 46 3.19 -5.12 -12.31
C PHE A 46 4.11 -6.20 -12.89
N ALA A 47 5.34 -5.85 -13.26
CA ALA A 47 6.32 -6.81 -13.75
C ALA A 47 6.65 -7.87 -12.68
N ARG A 48 6.86 -7.44 -11.42
CA ARG A 48 7.09 -8.35 -10.28
C ARG A 48 5.90 -9.28 -10.04
N LEU A 49 4.68 -8.75 -10.10
CA LEU A 49 3.46 -9.55 -9.93
C LEU A 49 3.32 -10.60 -11.04
N ARG A 50 3.50 -10.21 -12.31
CA ARG A 50 3.41 -11.13 -13.44
C ARG A 50 4.45 -12.25 -13.34
N ALA A 51 5.70 -11.91 -13.04
CA ALA A 51 6.76 -12.90 -12.85
C ALA A 51 6.43 -13.89 -11.71
N GLY A 52 5.79 -13.42 -10.64
CA GLY A 52 5.29 -14.27 -9.56
C GLY A 52 4.18 -15.22 -10.01
N ILE A 53 3.20 -14.74 -10.80
CA ILE A 53 2.12 -15.60 -11.33
C ILE A 53 2.69 -16.68 -12.26
N GLU A 54 3.64 -16.30 -13.11
CA GLU A 54 4.31 -17.24 -14.02
C GLU A 54 5.12 -18.31 -13.25
N SER A 55 5.77 -17.92 -12.14
CA SER A 55 6.54 -18.86 -11.31
C SER A 55 5.68 -19.81 -10.48
N MET A 56 4.42 -19.45 -10.21
CA MET A 56 3.48 -20.32 -9.48
C MET A 56 3.09 -21.58 -10.24
N GLN A 57 3.44 -21.70 -11.52
CA GLN A 57 3.26 -22.94 -12.29
C GLN A 57 1.81 -23.46 -12.22
N PHE A 58 0.84 -22.55 -12.27
CA PHE A 58 -0.57 -22.92 -12.35
C PHE A 58 -0.87 -23.55 -13.70
N PHE A 59 -0.93 -24.87 -13.72
CA PHE A 59 -1.30 -25.64 -14.90
C PHE A 59 -2.61 -26.36 -14.65
N SER A 60 -3.67 -26.00 -15.39
CA SER A 60 -4.86 -26.84 -15.48
C SER A 60 -4.65 -27.87 -16.59
N HIS A 61 -4.36 -29.11 -16.22
CA HIS A 61 -4.33 -30.22 -17.17
C HIS A 61 -5.71 -30.90 -17.18
N GLY A 62 -6.35 -30.94 -18.36
CA GLY A 62 -7.67 -31.56 -18.56
C GLY A 62 -8.77 -30.57 -18.93
N ARG A 63 -9.98 -31.10 -19.17
CA ARG A 63 -11.18 -30.30 -19.42
C ARG A 63 -11.51 -29.48 -18.17
N LEU A 64 -11.67 -28.17 -18.33
CA LEU A 64 -12.23 -27.33 -17.27
C LEU A 64 -13.63 -27.86 -16.91
N PRO A 65 -13.95 -28.00 -15.62
CA PRO A 65 -15.27 -28.45 -15.21
C PRO A 65 -16.32 -27.48 -15.73
N THR A 66 -17.42 -28.04 -16.22
CA THR A 66 -18.60 -27.28 -16.60
C THR A 66 -19.27 -26.69 -15.37
N ARG A 67 -20.11 -25.68 -15.59
CA ARG A 67 -20.85 -25.03 -14.51
C ARG A 67 -21.63 -26.02 -13.65
N GLU A 68 -22.27 -27.01 -14.26
CA GLU A 68 -23.05 -28.05 -13.58
C GLU A 68 -22.14 -28.92 -12.67
N GLU A 69 -21.00 -29.37 -13.20
CA GLU A 69 -20.00 -30.16 -12.44
C GLU A 69 -19.36 -29.41 -11.27
N LEU A 70 -19.40 -28.07 -11.26
CA LEU A 70 -18.95 -27.25 -10.13
C LEU A 70 -19.98 -27.16 -9.01
N HIS A 71 -21.27 -27.28 -9.32
CA HIS A 71 -22.37 -27.17 -8.35
C HIS A 71 -22.61 -28.48 -7.59
N ASP A 72 -22.17 -29.63 -8.12
CA ASP A 72 -22.35 -30.96 -7.51
C ASP A 72 -21.24 -31.35 -6.50
N ARG A 73 -20.25 -30.47 -6.26
CA ARG A 73 -19.13 -30.71 -5.33
C ARG A 73 -19.40 -30.27 -3.88
N ALA A 74 -20.65 -30.32 -3.43
CA ALA A 74 -21.05 -29.99 -2.06
C ALA A 74 -21.09 -31.23 -1.16
#